data_AF-S7Q552-F1
#
_entry.id   AF-S7Q552-F1
#
_cell.length_a   1.000
_cell.length_b   1.000
_cell.length_c   1.000
_cell.angle_alpha   90.00
_cell.angle_beta   90.00
_cell.angle_gamma   90.00
#
_symmetry.space_group_name_H-M   'P 1'
#
loop_
_entity.id
_entity.type
_entity.pdbx_description
1 polymer ?
#
loop_
_entity_poly.entity_id
_entity_poly.type
_entity_poly.pdbx_seq_one_letter_code
_entity_poly.pdbx_strand_id
1 'polypeptide(L)'
;MATAFHPQIDIDLCYLLDTLSLKDPRFGQEERRDTAPPALPSADVGMVELQQPVQTLSKPAVEEEHFGCGLLQAAQAQVDSCQTTGPSSGEYLDIIFTHRELLFTFPQAHKCCARAFTDLARAFETRGWRADRDGDPEAVAAFRNEAWMIAERWCPQ
;
A
#
# COMPACT_ATOMS: atom_id res chain seq x y z
N MET A 1 29.93 27.44 -16.26
CA MET A 1 30.90 27.02 -15.23
C MET A 1 30.25 25.95 -14.38
N ALA A 2 31.01 24.90 -14.05
CA ALA A 2 30.64 23.62 -13.43
C ALA A 2 29.82 23.75 -12.11
N THR A 3 29.08 22.75 -11.62
CA THR A 3 29.39 21.32 -11.50
C THR A 3 28.13 20.45 -11.49
N ALA A 4 28.23 19.32 -12.19
CA ALA A 4 27.32 18.19 -12.07
C ALA A 4 27.63 17.44 -10.77
N PHE A 5 26.62 17.16 -9.97
CA PHE A 5 26.67 16.12 -8.94
C PHE A 5 25.60 15.10 -9.26
N HIS A 6 26.00 14.06 -9.97
CA HIS A 6 25.23 12.83 -10.12
C HIS A 6 25.93 11.79 -9.27
N PRO A 7 25.38 11.36 -8.11
CA PRO A 7 25.83 10.12 -7.51
C PRO A 7 25.32 9.00 -8.41
N GLN A 8 26.16 8.60 -9.36
CA GLN A 8 25.94 7.44 -10.20
C GLN A 8 26.27 6.21 -9.35
N ILE A 9 25.28 5.74 -8.60
CA ILE A 9 25.34 4.43 -7.97
C ILE A 9 24.97 3.44 -9.08
N ASP A 10 25.92 3.14 -9.96
CA ASP A 10 25.85 2.01 -10.88
C ASP A 10 26.21 0.75 -10.07
N ILE A 11 25.25 0.30 -9.26
CA ILE A 11 25.32 -1.04 -8.65
C ILE A 11 24.73 -2.00 -9.67
N ASP A 12 25.59 -2.83 -10.24
CA ASP A 12 25.18 -3.88 -11.18
C ASP A 12 24.26 -4.87 -10.45
N LEU A 13 22.97 -4.81 -10.79
CA LEU A 13 21.92 -5.64 -10.19
C LEU A 13 22.23 -7.13 -10.38
N CYS A 14 22.89 -7.50 -11.49
CA CYS A 14 23.30 -8.87 -11.75
C CYS A 14 24.36 -9.33 -10.75
N TYR A 15 25.32 -8.47 -10.40
CA TYR A 15 26.34 -8.75 -9.40
C TYR A 15 25.74 -8.98 -8.00
N LEU A 16 24.70 -8.21 -7.66
CA LEU A 16 24.02 -8.32 -6.36
C LEU A 16 23.18 -9.59 -6.24
N LEU A 17 22.51 -10.00 -7.33
CA LEU A 17 21.75 -11.25 -7.39
C LEU A 17 22.66 -12.48 -7.33
N ASP A 18 23.85 -12.41 -7.93
CA ASP A 18 24.85 -13.49 -7.85
C ASP A 18 25.42 -13.64 -6.43
N THR A 19 25.60 -12.53 -5.69
CA THR A 19 26.08 -12.60 -4.29
C THR A 19 25.03 -13.14 -3.33
N LEU A 20 23.74 -12.98 -3.63
CA LEU A 20 22.64 -13.52 -2.83
C LEU A 20 22.28 -14.97 -3.18
N SER A 21 22.95 -15.58 -4.15
CA SER A 21 22.74 -16.98 -4.52
C SER A 21 23.24 -17.92 -3.40
N LEU A 22 22.37 -18.16 -2.41
CA LEU A 22 22.54 -19.13 -1.33
C LEU A 22 22.62 -20.55 -1.90
N LYS A 23 23.82 -20.99 -2.29
CA LYS A 23 24.12 -22.41 -2.47
C LYS A 23 24.37 -23.05 -1.10
N ASP A 24 23.30 -23.39 -0.39
CA ASP A 24 23.40 -24.28 0.78
C ASP A 24 22.70 -25.63 0.46
N PRO A 25 23.46 -26.69 0.11
CA PRO A 25 22.88 -27.99 -0.24
C PRO A 25 22.71 -28.88 0.99
N ARG A 26 22.20 -28.36 2.12
CA ARG A 26 22.09 -29.11 3.38
C ARG A 26 20.76 -28.97 4.11
N PHE A 27 19.65 -28.99 3.38
CA PHE A 27 18.36 -29.33 3.98
C PHE A 27 17.70 -30.46 3.20
N GLY A 28 18.06 -31.68 3.58
CA GLY A 28 17.45 -32.89 3.06
C GLY A 28 17.95 -34.12 3.81
N GLN A 29 17.30 -34.45 4.93
CA GLN A 29 16.84 -35.81 5.25
C GLN A 29 16.24 -35.89 6.67
N GLU A 30 15.05 -36.51 6.73
CA GLU A 30 14.46 -37.28 7.85
C GLU A 30 14.18 -36.54 9.17
N GLU A 31 13.02 -36.71 9.83
CA GLU A 31 12.41 -37.99 10.14
C GLU A 31 10.89 -37.84 10.35
N ARG A 32 10.15 -38.64 9.60
CA ARG A 32 8.72 -38.88 9.75
C ARG A 32 8.57 -39.80 10.97
N ARG A 33 8.05 -39.30 12.09
CA ARG A 33 7.51 -40.14 13.16
C ARG A 33 6.06 -39.81 13.39
N ASP A 34 5.26 -40.83 13.14
CA ASP A 34 3.85 -40.95 13.46
C ASP A 34 3.59 -40.55 14.92
N THR A 35 2.61 -39.68 15.14
CA THR A 35 1.92 -39.61 16.41
C THR A 35 0.45 -39.36 16.13
N ALA A 36 -0.36 -40.36 16.48
CA ALA A 36 -1.79 -40.42 16.23
C ALA A 36 -2.54 -39.24 16.87
N PRO A 37 -3.64 -38.77 16.25
CA PRO A 37 -4.48 -37.74 16.83
C PRO A 37 -5.34 -38.29 17.98
N PRO A 38 -5.45 -37.62 19.13
CA PRO A 38 -6.46 -37.95 20.11
C PRO A 38 -7.83 -37.48 19.61
N ALA A 39 -8.76 -38.43 19.59
CA ALA A 39 -10.16 -38.21 19.28
C ALA A 39 -10.91 -37.49 20.43
N LEU A 40 -12.09 -36.97 20.05
CA LEU A 40 -13.26 -36.55 20.83
C LEU A 40 -13.51 -35.02 20.86
N PRO A 41 -14.76 -34.56 21.04
CA PRO A 41 -16.02 -35.11 20.54
C PRO A 41 -16.85 -34.07 19.76
N SER A 42 -17.78 -34.60 18.96
CA SER A 42 -18.83 -33.87 18.26
C SER A 42 -19.63 -32.96 19.19
N ALA A 43 -19.75 -31.68 18.82
CA ALA A 43 -20.80 -30.79 19.29
C ALA A 43 -21.44 -30.14 18.05
N ASP A 44 -22.54 -30.76 17.66
CA ASP A 44 -23.52 -30.28 16.69
C ASP A 44 -24.19 -29.04 17.28
N VAL A 45 -23.92 -27.86 16.70
CA VAL A 45 -24.71 -26.65 16.93
C VAL A 45 -25.02 -26.05 15.57
N GLY A 46 -26.05 -26.61 14.95
CA GLY A 46 -26.80 -25.93 13.90
C GLY A 46 -27.58 -24.75 14.49
N MET A 47 -27.34 -23.55 13.96
CA MET A 47 -28.20 -22.38 14.14
C MET A 47 -28.33 -21.66 12.80
N VAL A 48 -29.29 -22.16 12.03
CA VAL A 48 -30.18 -21.49 11.07
C VAL A 48 -29.59 -20.32 10.26
N GLU A 49 -29.30 -20.64 9.00
CA GLU A 49 -29.24 -19.74 7.87
C GLU A 49 -30.60 -19.05 7.68
N LEU A 50 -30.73 -17.81 8.14
CA LEU A 50 -31.79 -16.91 7.70
C LEU A 50 -31.36 -16.27 6.39
N GLN A 51 -31.70 -16.94 5.28
CA GLN A 51 -31.81 -16.32 3.97
C GLN A 51 -32.83 -15.19 4.05
N GLN A 52 -32.35 -13.95 4.06
CA GLN A 52 -33.12 -12.81 3.61
C GLN A 52 -32.57 -12.38 2.25
N PRO A 53 -33.31 -12.58 1.13
CA PRO A 53 -32.99 -11.92 -0.11
C PRO A 53 -33.51 -10.48 0.01
N VAL A 54 -32.79 -9.60 0.69
CA VAL A 54 -32.98 -8.17 0.48
C VAL A 54 -32.29 -7.88 -0.85
N GLN A 55 -33.09 -7.90 -1.93
CA GLN A 55 -32.72 -7.27 -3.19
C GLN A 55 -32.64 -5.76 -2.93
N THR A 56 -31.53 -5.33 -2.34
CA THR A 56 -31.15 -3.93 -2.35
C THR A 56 -30.71 -3.65 -3.77
N LEU A 57 -31.65 -3.08 -4.53
CA LEU A 57 -31.44 -2.39 -5.79
C LEU A 57 -30.01 -1.86 -5.86
N SER A 58 -29.15 -2.56 -6.59
CA SER A 58 -27.77 -2.16 -6.83
C SER A 58 -27.84 -0.82 -7.57
N LYS A 59 -27.74 0.27 -6.82
CA LYS A 59 -27.27 1.55 -7.33
C LYS A 59 -26.03 1.21 -8.16
N PRO A 60 -25.89 1.64 -9.43
CA PRO A 60 -24.65 1.39 -10.14
C PRO A 60 -23.57 1.96 -9.24
N ALA A 61 -22.73 1.07 -8.71
CA ALA A 61 -21.51 1.47 -8.04
C ALA A 61 -20.80 2.27 -9.12
N VAL A 62 -20.78 3.59 -8.96
CA VAL A 62 -19.75 4.39 -9.59
C VAL A 62 -18.50 3.78 -9.00
N GLU A 63 -17.82 2.91 -9.77
CA GLU A 63 -16.49 2.46 -9.39
C GLU A 63 -15.72 3.74 -9.12
N GLU A 64 -15.40 4.01 -7.86
CA GLU A 64 -14.60 5.17 -7.51
C GLU A 64 -13.28 5.00 -8.24
N GLU A 65 -13.09 5.78 -9.30
CA GLU A 65 -11.87 5.73 -10.08
C GLU A 65 -10.72 6.23 -9.22
N HIS A 66 -9.99 5.30 -8.62
CA HIS A 66 -8.76 5.59 -7.88
C HIS A 66 -7.61 5.81 -8.86
N PHE A 67 -6.96 6.97 -8.76
CA PHE A 67 -5.83 7.35 -9.60
C PHE A 67 -4.49 6.94 -8.97
N GLY A 68 -3.44 6.89 -9.80
CA GLY A 68 -2.06 6.64 -9.34
C GLY A 68 -1.63 5.18 -9.48
N CYS A 69 -0.50 4.84 -8.85
CA CYS A 69 -0.01 3.48 -8.82
C CYS A 69 -0.81 2.62 -7.83
N GLY A 70 -0.69 1.29 -7.94
CA GLY A 70 -1.46 0.36 -7.09
C GLY A 70 -1.31 0.58 -5.58
N LEU A 71 -0.14 1.07 -5.14
CA LEU A 71 0.07 1.48 -3.74
C LEU A 71 -0.88 2.63 -3.32
N LEU A 72 -0.99 3.68 -4.14
CA LEU A 72 -1.84 4.83 -3.84
C LEU A 72 -3.32 4.50 -3.99
N GLN A 73 -3.68 3.65 -4.95
CA GLN A 73 -5.06 3.15 -5.08
C GLN A 73 -5.48 2.36 -3.84
N ALA A 74 -4.60 1.50 -3.32
CA ALA A 74 -4.85 0.78 -2.08
C ALA A 74 -4.97 1.74 -0.87
N ALA A 75 -4.11 2.75 -0.80
CA ALA A 75 -4.19 3.78 0.25
C ALA A 75 -5.52 4.55 0.20
N GLN A 76 -5.99 4.92 -1.00
CA GLN A 76 -7.28 5.59 -1.18
C GLN A 76 -8.42 4.70 -0.70
N ALA A 77 -8.47 3.43 -1.12
CA ALA A 77 -9.48 2.48 -0.68
C ALA A 77 -9.50 2.28 0.85
N GLN A 78 -8.34 2.34 1.52
CA GLN A 78 -8.25 2.26 2.99
C GLN A 78 -8.83 3.51 3.68
N VAL A 79 -8.60 4.69 3.10
CA VAL A 79 -9.18 5.95 3.58
C VAL A 79 -10.69 5.93 3.43
N ASP A 80 -11.19 5.49 2.27
CA ASP A 80 -12.62 5.42 1.96
C ASP A 80 -13.35 4.41 2.86
N SER A 81 -12.73 3.26 3.10
CA SER A 81 -13.29 2.21 3.96
C SER A 81 -13.34 2.60 5.45
N CYS A 82 -12.84 3.77 5.84
CA CYS A 82 -12.71 4.22 7.24
C CYS A 82 -12.02 3.18 8.15
N GLN A 83 -11.29 2.20 7.57
CA GLN A 83 -10.62 1.12 8.29
C GLN A 83 -9.35 1.63 8.98
N THR A 84 -8.87 2.80 8.58
CA THR A 84 -7.93 3.52 9.41
C THR A 84 -8.71 4.06 10.64
N THR A 85 -8.56 3.38 11.78
CA THR A 85 -8.02 4.11 12.95
C THR A 85 -6.90 4.94 12.34
N GLY A 86 -7.09 6.26 12.20
CA GLY A 86 -6.38 7.08 11.21
C GLY A 86 -4.90 6.73 11.17
N PRO A 87 -4.20 6.76 10.00
CA PRO A 87 -2.83 6.27 9.90
C PRO A 87 -2.09 6.70 11.15
N SER A 88 -1.74 5.72 12.01
CA SER A 88 -1.22 6.04 13.33
C SER A 88 -0.11 7.06 13.11
N SER A 89 -0.18 8.23 13.78
CA SER A 89 0.58 9.45 13.45
C SER A 89 1.95 9.14 12.82
N GLY A 90 2.01 9.04 11.48
CA GLY A 90 3.20 8.54 10.78
C GLY A 90 3.03 7.50 9.65
N GLU A 91 2.00 6.64 9.61
CA GLU A 91 1.90 5.58 8.56
C GLU A 91 1.80 6.14 7.12
N TYR A 92 1.36 7.39 6.96
CA TYR A 92 1.38 8.07 5.67
C TYR A 92 2.82 8.25 5.13
N LEU A 93 3.83 8.29 6.01
CA LEU A 93 5.24 8.38 5.62
C LEU A 93 5.70 7.10 4.94
N ASP A 94 5.23 5.92 5.38
CA ASP A 94 5.56 4.65 4.74
C ASP A 94 5.01 4.60 3.32
N ILE A 95 3.80 5.12 3.10
CA ILE A 95 3.21 5.27 1.76
C ILE A 95 4.10 6.17 0.89
N ILE A 96 4.55 7.31 1.44
CA ILE A 96 5.40 8.26 0.71
C ILE A 96 6.76 7.65 0.36
N PHE A 97 7.44 7.03 1.32
CA PHE A 97 8.76 6.44 1.09
C PHE A 97 8.70 5.25 0.14
N THR A 98 7.74 4.34 0.33
CA THR A 98 7.52 3.22 -0.58
C THR A 98 7.16 3.72 -1.98
N HIS A 99 6.30 4.75 -2.10
CA HIS A 99 6.00 5.36 -3.39
C HIS A 99 7.26 5.91 -4.07
N ARG A 100 8.12 6.61 -3.32
CA ARG A 100 9.37 7.17 -3.87
C ARG A 100 10.29 6.07 -4.38
N GLU A 101 10.48 4.99 -3.63
CA GLU A 101 11.28 3.84 -4.06
C GLU A 101 10.75 3.21 -5.37
N LEU A 102 9.43 3.03 -5.46
CA LEU A 102 8.78 2.53 -6.68
C LEU A 102 8.92 3.51 -7.85
N LEU A 103 8.74 4.81 -7.60
CA LEU A 103 8.89 5.87 -8.59
C LEU A 103 10.30 5.89 -9.18
N PHE A 104 11.34 5.76 -8.35
CA PHE A 104 12.73 5.69 -8.82
C PHE A 104 12.99 4.43 -9.65
N THR A 105 12.36 3.31 -9.29
CA THR A 105 12.56 2.04 -9.99
C THR A 105 11.85 2.01 -11.35
N PHE A 106 10.63 2.54 -11.45
CA PHE A 106 9.84 2.51 -12.68
C PHE A 106 8.96 3.75 -12.88
N PRO A 107 9.55 4.91 -13.25
CA PRO A 107 8.84 6.19 -13.27
C PRO A 107 7.67 6.25 -14.27
N GLN A 108 7.69 5.43 -15.32
CA GLN A 108 6.64 5.40 -16.34
C GLN A 108 5.27 4.95 -15.79
N ALA A 109 5.24 4.14 -14.72
CA ALA A 109 4.00 3.72 -14.07
C ALA A 109 3.38 4.79 -13.15
N HIS A 110 4.06 5.91 -12.92
CA HIS A 110 3.68 6.86 -11.87
C HIS A 110 3.15 8.21 -12.41
N LYS A 111 2.79 8.29 -13.70
CA LYS A 111 2.30 9.51 -14.36
C LYS A 111 1.06 10.13 -13.70
N CYS A 112 0.20 9.30 -13.11
CA CYS A 112 -1.03 9.74 -12.45
C CYS A 112 -0.87 9.92 -10.93
N CYS A 113 0.32 9.69 -10.36
CA CYS A 113 0.51 9.70 -8.91
C CYS A 113 0.38 11.10 -8.30
N ALA A 114 0.72 12.16 -9.04
CA ALA A 114 0.50 13.54 -8.58
C ALA A 114 -0.98 13.83 -8.26
N ARG A 115 -1.89 13.33 -9.11
CA ARG A 115 -3.34 13.43 -8.88
C ARG A 115 -3.76 12.61 -7.68
N ALA A 116 -3.30 11.36 -7.60
CA ALA A 116 -3.61 10.46 -6.49
C ALA A 116 -3.24 11.03 -5.12
N PHE A 117 -2.05 11.61 -4.99
CA PHE A 117 -1.62 12.30 -3.77
C PHE A 117 -2.48 13.55 -3.47
N THR A 118 -2.90 14.28 -4.49
CA THR A 118 -3.81 15.42 -4.32
C THR A 118 -5.17 14.96 -3.79
N ASP A 119 -5.69 13.85 -4.30
CA ASP A 119 -6.96 13.26 -3.88
C ASP A 119 -6.86 12.73 -2.44
N LEU A 120 -5.74 12.06 -2.08
CA LEU A 120 -5.45 11.66 -0.70
C LEU A 120 -5.39 12.87 0.24
N ALA A 121 -4.66 13.92 -0.12
CA ALA A 121 -4.61 15.14 0.69
C ALA A 121 -6.02 15.72 0.91
N ARG A 122 -6.84 15.79 -0.14
CA ARG A 122 -8.23 16.26 -0.04
C ARG A 122 -9.06 15.37 0.90
N ALA A 123 -8.93 14.05 0.82
CA ALA A 123 -9.67 13.12 1.67
C ALA A 123 -9.33 13.31 3.17
N PHE A 124 -8.07 13.61 3.49
CA PHE A 124 -7.65 13.92 4.86
C PHE A 124 -8.08 15.31 5.32
N GLU A 125 -8.21 16.29 4.42
CA GLU A 125 -8.70 17.62 4.77
C GLU A 125 -10.21 17.67 5.04
N THR A 126 -10.99 16.90 4.28
CA THR A 126 -12.45 16.96 4.36
C THR A 126 -13.04 16.01 5.40
N ARG A 127 -12.26 15.04 5.88
CA ARG A 127 -12.75 14.11 6.90
C ARG A 127 -12.89 14.79 8.26
N GLY A 128 -13.93 14.40 9.00
CA GLY A 128 -14.25 15.00 10.28
C GLY A 128 -13.13 14.79 11.32
N TRP A 129 -12.88 15.84 12.11
CA TRP A 129 -11.93 15.83 13.21
C TRP A 129 -12.21 14.71 14.23
N ARG A 130 -11.16 14.04 14.69
CA ARG A 130 -11.16 13.11 15.82
C ARG A 130 -9.83 13.19 16.57
N ALA A 131 -9.84 12.88 17.86
CA ALA A 131 -8.64 12.96 18.71
C ALA A 131 -7.52 11.99 18.30
N ASP A 132 -7.85 10.85 17.69
CA ASP A 132 -6.91 9.86 17.15
C ASP A 132 -6.32 10.26 15.79
N ARG A 133 -6.70 11.42 15.26
CA ARG A 133 -6.37 11.90 13.91
C ARG A 133 -5.60 13.22 13.91
N ASP A 134 -4.86 13.49 14.97
CA ASP A 134 -4.08 14.74 15.10
C ASP A 134 -2.94 14.85 14.06
N GLY A 135 -2.55 13.74 13.43
CA GLY A 135 -1.57 13.69 12.35
C GLY A 135 -2.10 14.06 10.96
N ASP A 136 -3.42 14.22 10.80
CA ASP A 136 -4.05 14.57 9.51
C ASP A 136 -3.49 15.84 8.86
N PRO A 137 -3.34 16.98 9.56
CA PRO A 137 -2.76 18.18 8.95
C PRO A 137 -1.34 17.97 8.44
N GLU A 138 -0.55 17.14 9.13
CA GLU A 138 0.81 16.80 8.70
C GLU A 138 0.79 15.91 7.45
N ALA A 139 -0.08 14.88 7.44
CA ALA A 139 -0.27 14.01 6.29
C ALA A 139 -0.74 14.79 5.05
N VAL A 140 -1.68 15.74 5.22
CA VAL A 140 -2.14 16.64 4.14
C VAL A 140 -0.97 17.43 3.56
N ALA A 141 -0.14 18.03 4.42
CA ALA A 141 1.00 18.82 3.97
C ALA A 141 2.02 17.94 3.22
N ALA A 142 2.30 16.75 3.73
CA ALA A 142 3.22 15.79 3.13
C ALA A 142 2.73 15.30 1.76
N PHE A 143 1.47 14.88 1.65
CA PHE A 143 0.89 14.44 0.37
C PHE A 143 0.84 15.56 -0.67
N ARG A 144 0.55 16.80 -0.27
CA ARG A 144 0.64 17.95 -1.18
C ARG A 144 2.06 18.19 -1.68
N ASN A 145 3.05 18.07 -0.80
CA ASN A 145 4.45 18.20 -1.18
C ASN A 145 4.86 17.13 -2.19
N GLU A 146 4.46 15.87 -1.97
CA GLU A 146 4.71 14.79 -2.93
C GLU A 146 4.03 15.02 -4.28
N ALA A 147 2.75 15.44 -4.27
CA ALA A 147 2.02 15.74 -5.50
C ALA A 147 2.76 16.78 -6.36
N TRP A 148 3.24 17.85 -5.71
CA TRP A 148 4.01 18.90 -6.36
C TRP A 148 5.36 18.40 -6.89
N MET A 149 6.12 17.66 -6.06
CA MET A 149 7.41 17.06 -6.46
C MET A 149 7.29 16.16 -7.69
N ILE A 150 6.21 15.37 -7.78
CA ILE A 150 5.93 14.50 -8.92
C ILE A 150 5.60 15.33 -10.16
N ALA A 151 4.72 16.32 -10.01
CA ALA A 151 4.29 17.18 -11.11
C ALA A 151 5.47 17.96 -11.74
N GLU A 152 6.43 18.42 -10.92
CA GLU A 152 7.57 19.20 -11.42
C GLU A 152 8.65 18.36 -12.10
N ARG A 153 8.94 17.15 -11.58
CA ARG A 153 10.11 16.37 -12.02
C ARG A 153 9.78 15.18 -12.91
N TRP A 154 8.54 14.68 -12.87
CA TRP A 154 8.21 13.35 -13.42
C TRP A 154 7.00 13.34 -14.35
N CYS A 155 6.22 14.43 -14.36
CA CYS A 155 5.18 14.62 -15.36
C CYS A 155 5.76 15.40 -16.55
N PRO A 156 5.82 14.83 -17.77
CA PRO A 156 6.23 15.60 -18.94
C PRO A 156 5.26 16.76 -19.18
N GLN A 157 5.79 17.96 -19.42
CA GLN A 157 5.01 19.14 -19.85
C GLN A 157 4.44 18.94 -21.26
#